data_AF-A0A6N9AJC1-F1
#
_entry.id   AF-A0A6N9AJC1-F1
#
_cell.length_a   1.000
_cell.length_b   1.000
_cell.length_c   1.000
_cell.angle_alpha   90.00
_cell.angle_beta   90.00
_cell.angle_gamma   90.00
#
_symmetry.space_group_name_H-M   'P 1'
#
loop_
_entity.id
_entity.type
_entity.pdbx_description
1 polymer ?
#
loop_
_entity_poly.entity_id
_entity_poly.type
_entity_poly.pdbx_seq_one_letter_code
_entity_poly.pdbx_strand_id
1 'polypeptide(L)'
;MAVADTGVNVDGDTDEDVGGFILYLICQSFKLMTSCMVADLVAGDPEMRLKHEDGWNIPAGSPFYPPLPAVYRNVRFQFVFFHAAPPAVQGFLPEPLQAAKDGLCVASGLEVPDCELYGPFEESFIVMKCHFRDQTGFYCSHVFHNGPAGIAAGREIYGTPKVYADLKVTHADRSMMTETSYGGVPVLTIASSVEADAPQDTGASHDAPHDASQDTMPALTPAWRLKIIPRADGPGPALKQLIDCTETTRDVEVHAFAQGKGTIVLGASLRCDLTPLAPLEYGDAFHMESSYSEGYARVVYDYLSEKP
;
A
#
# COMPACT_ATOMS: atom_id res chain seq x y z
N MET A 1 67.20 -32.55 -64.54
CA MET A 1 66.55 -33.88 -64.59
C MET A 1 65.06 -33.62 -64.59
N ALA A 2 64.44 -33.76 -65.76
CA ALA A 2 63.03 -33.45 -66.01
C ALA A 2 62.23 -34.76 -66.09
N VAL A 3 61.06 -34.79 -65.47
CA VAL A 3 59.89 -35.68 -65.68
C VAL A 3 58.71 -34.88 -65.04
N ALA A 4 57.80 -34.18 -65.74
CA ALA A 4 56.67 -34.60 -66.60
C ALA A 4 55.82 -35.70 -65.92
N ASP A 5 54.51 -35.75 -65.81
CA ASP A 5 53.31 -35.08 -66.31
C ASP A 5 52.17 -35.79 -65.50
N THR A 6 51.14 -35.13 -64.96
CA THR A 6 49.78 -35.00 -65.50
C THR A 6 49.03 -34.12 -64.47
N GLY A 7 48.18 -33.15 -64.77
CA GLY A 7 47.25 -32.99 -65.88
C GLY A 7 45.83 -33.05 -65.31
N VAL A 8 45.20 -31.90 -65.03
CA VAL A 8 43.76 -31.63 -65.25
C VAL A 8 43.59 -30.12 -65.35
N ASN A 9 43.10 -29.69 -66.50
CA ASN A 9 42.65 -28.34 -66.82
C ASN A 9 41.13 -28.31 -66.60
N VAL A 10 40.59 -27.31 -65.90
CA VAL A 10 39.15 -27.02 -65.92
C VAL A 10 38.96 -25.51 -66.04
N ASP A 11 38.41 -25.12 -67.18
CA ASP A 11 37.86 -23.80 -67.47
C ASP A 11 36.85 -23.36 -66.40
N GLY A 12 36.78 -22.07 -66.10
CA GLY A 12 35.83 -21.54 -65.13
C GLY A 12 35.85 -20.03 -65.05
N ASP A 13 35.15 -19.42 -66.00
CA ASP A 13 34.80 -18.01 -66.12
C ASP A 13 34.02 -17.48 -64.89
N THR A 14 34.21 -16.19 -64.60
CA THR A 14 33.34 -15.27 -63.81
C THR A 14 32.89 -15.67 -62.39
N ASP A 15 33.47 -15.02 -61.36
CA ASP A 15 32.72 -14.74 -60.11
C ASP A 15 33.28 -13.52 -59.35
N GLU A 16 33.46 -12.39 -60.04
CA GLU A 16 33.65 -11.07 -59.40
C GLU A 16 32.33 -10.28 -59.48
N ASP A 17 31.34 -10.58 -58.63
CA ASP A 17 30.37 -9.54 -58.19
C ASP A 17 29.38 -9.99 -57.10
N VAL A 18 29.39 -11.26 -56.67
CA VAL A 18 28.37 -11.74 -55.72
C VAL A 18 28.64 -11.25 -54.29
N GLY A 19 29.91 -11.12 -53.90
CA GLY A 19 30.30 -10.68 -52.55
C GLY A 19 29.96 -9.21 -52.25
N GLY A 20 30.12 -8.32 -53.24
CA GLY A 20 29.78 -6.90 -53.13
C GLY A 20 28.27 -6.66 -53.06
N PHE A 21 27.50 -7.42 -53.83
CA PHE A 21 26.04 -7.32 -53.86
C PHE A 21 25.40 -7.85 -52.57
N ILE A 22 25.93 -8.95 -52.00
CA ILE A 22 25.46 -9.49 -50.71
C ILE A 22 25.79 -8.53 -49.56
N LEU A 23 26.99 -7.94 -49.53
CA LEU A 23 27.35 -6.97 -48.48
C LEU A 23 26.54 -5.67 -48.59
N TYR A 24 26.24 -5.23 -49.82
CA TYR A 24 25.37 -4.09 -50.08
C TYR A 24 23.92 -4.35 -49.64
N LEU A 25 23.38 -5.54 -49.92
CA LEU A 25 22.05 -5.95 -49.46
C LEU A 25 21.99 -6.06 -47.94
N ILE A 26 23.00 -6.63 -47.27
CA ILE A 26 23.07 -6.70 -45.80
C ILE A 26 23.14 -5.30 -45.18
N CYS A 27 23.94 -4.39 -45.75
CA CYS A 27 24.00 -2.99 -45.29
C CYS A 27 22.69 -2.22 -45.53
N GLN A 28 22.00 -2.47 -46.64
CA GLN A 28 20.67 -1.89 -46.91
C GLN A 28 19.63 -2.45 -45.95
N SER A 29 19.64 -3.75 -45.66
CA SER A 29 18.77 -4.38 -44.66
C SER A 29 19.02 -3.88 -43.24
N PHE A 30 20.29 -3.64 -42.86
CA PHE A 30 20.62 -3.03 -41.56
C PHE A 30 20.18 -1.57 -41.47
N LYS A 31 20.36 -0.76 -42.54
CA LYS A 31 19.85 0.62 -42.59
C LYS A 31 18.31 0.66 -42.56
N LEU A 32 17.64 -0.25 -43.26
CA LEU A 32 16.17 -0.33 -43.25
C LEU A 32 15.65 -0.80 -41.89
N MET A 33 16.28 -1.80 -41.26
CA MET A 33 15.90 -2.27 -39.92
C MET A 33 16.16 -1.23 -38.84
N THR A 34 17.27 -0.48 -38.92
CA THR A 34 17.56 0.59 -37.96
C THR A 34 16.63 1.79 -38.18
N SER A 35 16.26 2.09 -39.43
CA SER A 35 15.28 3.13 -39.74
C SER A 35 13.85 2.73 -39.35
N CYS A 36 13.47 1.45 -39.45
CA CYS A 36 12.17 0.96 -39.00
C CYS A 36 12.10 0.92 -37.47
N MET A 37 13.14 0.39 -36.80
CA MET A 37 13.20 0.36 -35.33
C MET A 37 13.23 1.77 -34.70
N VAL A 38 13.87 2.74 -35.34
CA VAL A 38 13.87 4.14 -34.85
C VAL A 38 12.59 4.89 -35.24
N ALA A 39 11.95 4.57 -36.38
CA ALA A 39 10.67 5.15 -36.75
C ALA A 39 9.53 4.64 -35.86
N ASP A 40 9.53 3.36 -35.49
CA ASP A 40 8.54 2.76 -34.60
C ASP A 40 8.72 3.21 -33.13
N LEU A 41 9.94 3.65 -32.75
CA LEU A 41 10.21 4.24 -31.43
C LEU A 41 9.85 5.74 -31.33
N VAL A 42 9.59 6.42 -32.45
CA VAL A 42 9.25 7.86 -32.50
C VAL A 42 7.82 8.10 -33.03
N ALA A 43 7.18 7.10 -33.62
CA ALA A 43 5.76 7.12 -33.93
C ALA A 43 4.94 6.84 -32.66
N GLY A 44 4.88 7.82 -31.76
CA GLY A 44 3.92 7.80 -30.66
C GLY A 44 2.51 7.57 -31.21
N ASP A 45 1.78 6.65 -30.58
CA ASP A 45 0.39 6.34 -30.93
C ASP A 45 -0.43 7.65 -31.00
N PRO A 46 -1.10 7.95 -32.14
CA PRO A 46 -1.95 9.14 -32.26
C PRO A 46 -3.14 9.17 -31.29
N GLU A 47 -3.41 8.10 -30.54
CA GLU A 47 -4.44 8.04 -29.49
C GLU A 47 -3.98 8.49 -28.07
N MET A 48 -2.87 9.23 -27.93
CA MET A 48 -2.47 9.82 -26.63
C MET A 48 -3.41 10.92 -26.07
N ARG A 49 -4.60 11.14 -26.66
CA ARG A 49 -5.56 12.15 -26.19
C ARG A 49 -6.57 11.52 -25.23
N LEU A 50 -6.58 11.96 -23.98
CA LEU A 50 -7.64 11.65 -23.03
C LEU A 50 -9.00 12.13 -23.57
N LYS A 51 -9.98 11.23 -23.67
CA LYS A 51 -11.35 11.58 -24.07
C LYS A 51 -12.04 12.38 -22.97
N HIS A 52 -13.11 13.08 -23.31
CA HIS A 52 -13.78 13.99 -22.37
C HIS A 52 -14.41 13.25 -21.18
N GLU A 53 -14.95 12.07 -21.45
CA GLU A 53 -15.60 11.18 -20.49
C GLU A 53 -14.64 10.23 -19.76
N ASP A 54 -13.37 10.19 -20.16
CA ASP A 54 -12.36 9.29 -19.60
C ASP A 54 -11.51 9.98 -18.51
N GLY A 55 -10.91 9.19 -17.63
CA GLY A 55 -9.97 9.65 -16.62
C GLY A 55 -10.03 8.83 -15.35
N TRP A 56 -8.88 8.58 -14.74
CA TRP A 56 -8.77 7.82 -13.48
C TRP A 56 -8.04 8.62 -12.42
N ASN A 57 -6.74 8.80 -12.57
CA ASN A 57 -5.93 9.71 -11.78
C ASN A 57 -4.85 10.35 -12.68
N ILE A 58 -4.03 11.22 -12.09
CA ILE A 58 -2.99 11.95 -12.82
C ILE A 58 -1.64 11.24 -12.71
N PRO A 59 -0.76 11.32 -13.74
CA PRO A 59 -1.00 11.92 -15.07
C PRO A 59 -2.03 11.16 -15.89
N ALA A 60 -2.93 11.87 -16.59
CA ALA A 60 -4.12 11.23 -17.17
C ALA A 60 -3.83 10.17 -18.26
N GLY A 61 -2.73 10.32 -19.02
CA GLY A 61 -2.31 9.34 -20.03
C GLY A 61 -1.43 8.21 -19.47
N SER A 62 -1.01 8.32 -18.21
CA SER A 62 -0.19 7.31 -17.52
C SER A 62 -0.50 7.40 -16.02
N PRO A 63 -1.66 6.87 -15.59
CA PRO A 63 -2.12 6.99 -14.21
C PRO A 63 -1.05 6.48 -13.23
N PHE A 64 -0.83 7.23 -12.15
CA PHE A 64 0.21 6.94 -11.16
C PHE A 64 -0.05 5.63 -10.39
N TYR A 65 -1.31 5.24 -10.27
CA TYR A 65 -1.73 3.93 -9.77
C TYR A 65 -2.87 3.36 -10.61
N PRO A 66 -2.92 2.03 -10.83
CA PRO A 66 -3.98 1.39 -11.61
C PRO A 66 -5.33 1.33 -10.87
N PRO A 67 -6.45 1.03 -11.56
CA PRO A 67 -7.74 0.80 -10.93
C PRO A 67 -7.76 -0.44 -10.03
N LEU A 68 -8.66 -0.44 -9.04
CA LEU A 68 -8.88 -1.53 -8.09
C LEU A 68 -9.54 -2.78 -8.76
N PRO A 69 -9.41 -3.98 -8.17
CA PRO A 69 -8.89 -4.29 -6.83
C PRO A 69 -7.36 -4.35 -6.75
N ALA A 70 -6.80 -4.00 -5.59
CA ALA A 70 -5.40 -4.26 -5.25
C ALA A 70 -5.27 -5.55 -4.46
N VAL A 71 -4.45 -6.50 -4.92
CA VAL A 71 -4.20 -7.75 -4.17
C VAL A 71 -2.94 -7.59 -3.33
N TYR A 72 -3.08 -7.92 -2.05
CA TYR A 72 -2.04 -7.89 -1.03
C TYR A 72 -1.71 -9.32 -0.61
N ARG A 73 -0.43 -9.64 -0.52
CA ARG A 73 0.04 -10.99 -0.13
C ARG A 73 0.91 -10.93 1.11
N ASN A 74 0.65 -11.87 2.01
CA ASN A 74 1.43 -12.13 3.22
C ASN A 74 1.69 -10.85 4.04
N VAL A 75 0.67 -10.00 4.16
CA VAL A 75 0.75 -8.77 4.95
C VAL A 75 0.85 -9.14 6.41
N ARG A 76 1.87 -8.62 7.09
CA ARG A 76 2.11 -8.86 8.51
C ARG A 76 1.68 -7.64 9.29
N PHE A 77 0.72 -7.83 10.19
CA PHE A 77 0.20 -6.82 11.08
C PHE A 77 0.61 -7.08 12.51
N GLN A 78 0.84 -5.99 13.26
CA GLN A 78 0.67 -5.94 14.70
C GLN A 78 -0.41 -4.92 15.05
N PHE A 79 -1.20 -5.20 16.08
CA PHE A 79 -2.19 -4.30 16.66
C PHE A 79 -1.93 -4.21 18.15
N VAL A 80 -1.86 -3.00 18.71
CA VAL A 80 -1.78 -2.77 20.15
C VAL A 80 -2.98 -1.92 20.56
N PHE A 81 -3.86 -2.51 21.36
CA PHE A 81 -5.04 -1.84 21.90
C PHE A 81 -4.67 -1.08 23.16
N PHE A 82 -5.19 0.14 23.31
CA PHE A 82 -4.96 0.98 24.49
C PHE A 82 -6.11 1.97 24.68
N HIS A 83 -6.21 2.53 25.88
CA HIS A 83 -7.20 3.53 26.23
C HIS A 83 -6.53 4.89 26.41
N ALA A 84 -7.06 5.92 25.76
CA ALA A 84 -6.65 7.32 25.93
C ALA A 84 -7.79 8.13 26.58
N ALA A 85 -7.50 9.34 27.04
CA ALA A 85 -8.52 10.22 27.60
C ALA A 85 -9.58 10.55 26.53
N PRO A 86 -10.90 10.27 26.74
CA PRO A 86 -11.93 10.54 25.73
C PRO A 86 -11.97 11.99 25.20
N PRO A 87 -11.72 13.04 26.02
CA PRO A 87 -11.59 14.40 25.49
C PRO A 87 -10.40 14.59 24.56
N ALA A 88 -9.29 13.88 24.79
CA ALA A 88 -8.14 13.92 23.89
C ALA A 88 -8.48 13.21 22.57
N VAL A 89 -9.13 12.03 22.64
CA VAL A 89 -9.64 11.31 21.46
C VAL A 89 -10.55 12.21 20.63
N GLN A 90 -11.49 12.93 21.25
CA GLN A 90 -12.41 13.83 20.54
C GLN A 90 -11.68 14.90 19.71
N GLY A 91 -10.52 15.38 20.17
CA GLY A 91 -9.72 16.38 19.46
C GLY A 91 -9.16 15.92 18.11
N PHE A 92 -9.11 14.62 17.85
CA PHE A 92 -8.66 14.02 16.60
C PHE A 92 -9.81 13.64 15.66
N LEU A 93 -11.06 13.74 16.13
CA LEU A 93 -12.24 13.34 15.37
C LEU A 93 -12.86 14.54 14.66
N PRO A 94 -13.15 14.45 13.35
CA PRO A 94 -13.99 15.45 12.69
C PRO A 94 -15.44 15.31 13.18
N GLU A 95 -16.13 16.44 13.37
CA GLU A 95 -17.59 16.43 13.47
C GLU A 95 -18.18 15.72 12.24
N PRO A 96 -19.29 14.95 12.34
CA PRO A 96 -20.10 14.74 13.53
C PRO A 96 -19.66 13.55 14.40
N LEU A 97 -18.46 12.98 14.18
CA LEU A 97 -17.98 11.85 14.96
C LEU A 97 -17.80 12.21 16.44
N GLN A 98 -18.26 11.33 17.32
CA GLN A 98 -18.14 11.48 18.76
C GLN A 98 -17.26 10.39 19.34
N ALA A 99 -16.29 10.75 20.18
CA ALA A 99 -15.41 9.79 20.83
C ALA A 99 -16.22 8.79 21.67
N ALA A 100 -15.85 7.51 21.60
CA ALA A 100 -16.41 6.52 22.50
C ALA A 100 -16.00 6.83 23.95
N LYS A 101 -16.91 6.56 24.91
CA LYS A 101 -16.69 6.88 26.33
C LYS A 101 -15.53 6.11 26.95
N ASP A 102 -15.20 4.95 26.40
CA ASP A 102 -14.09 4.11 26.84
C ASP A 102 -12.73 4.64 26.36
N GLY A 103 -12.67 5.55 25.38
CA GLY A 103 -11.42 6.09 24.85
C GLY A 103 -10.55 5.06 24.12
N LEU A 104 -11.15 3.95 23.66
CA LEU A 104 -10.42 2.86 23.00
C LEU A 104 -9.75 3.34 21.72
N CYS A 105 -8.45 3.06 21.60
CA CYS A 105 -7.61 3.33 20.45
C CYS A 105 -6.81 2.08 20.07
N VAL A 106 -6.34 2.04 18.83
CA VAL A 106 -5.46 0.98 18.34
C VAL A 106 -4.33 1.64 17.57
N ALA A 107 -3.10 1.31 17.94
CA ALA A 107 -1.93 1.58 17.12
C ALA A 107 -1.57 0.29 16.36
N SER A 108 -1.34 0.41 15.06
CA SER A 108 -0.95 -0.73 14.24
C SER A 108 0.31 -0.40 13.45
N GLY A 109 1.17 -1.41 13.30
CA GLY A 109 2.27 -1.41 12.35
C GLY A 109 2.09 -2.59 11.41
N LEU A 110 2.48 -2.42 10.15
CA LEU A 110 2.43 -3.48 9.17
C LEU A 110 3.57 -3.42 8.16
N GLU A 111 3.87 -4.59 7.63
CA GLU A 111 4.77 -4.82 6.51
C GLU A 111 3.97 -5.47 5.38
N VAL A 112 3.98 -4.85 4.21
CA VAL A 112 3.40 -5.37 2.97
C VAL A 112 4.54 -5.82 2.07
N PRO A 113 4.88 -7.11 2.03
CA PRO A 113 5.98 -7.60 1.20
C PRO A 113 5.63 -7.63 -0.28
N ASP A 114 4.35 -7.73 -0.63
CA ASP A 114 3.88 -7.75 -2.01
C ASP A 114 2.46 -7.19 -2.14
N CYS A 115 2.32 -6.17 -2.98
CA CYS A 115 1.04 -5.61 -3.41
C CYS A 115 1.10 -5.36 -4.92
N GLU A 116 0.17 -5.96 -5.67
CA GLU A 116 0.18 -5.94 -7.15
C GLU A 116 0.18 -4.53 -7.74
N LEU A 117 -0.53 -3.59 -7.10
CA LEU A 117 -0.73 -2.25 -7.65
C LEU A 117 0.23 -1.21 -7.07
N TYR A 118 0.73 -1.43 -5.85
CA TYR A 118 1.45 -0.40 -5.10
C TYR A 118 2.91 -0.77 -4.80
N GLY A 119 3.30 -2.04 -5.02
CA GLY A 119 4.59 -2.58 -4.61
C GLY A 119 4.69 -2.81 -3.10
N PRO A 120 5.86 -3.26 -2.62
CA PRO A 120 6.11 -3.45 -1.20
C PRO A 120 6.19 -2.12 -0.44
N PHE A 121 5.75 -2.11 0.81
CA PHE A 121 5.86 -0.96 1.70
C PHE A 121 5.64 -1.34 3.16
N GLU A 122 5.97 -0.40 4.04
CA GLU A 122 5.64 -0.45 5.46
C GLU A 122 4.68 0.69 5.80
N GLU A 123 3.79 0.42 6.74
CA GLU A 123 2.79 1.37 7.20
C GLU A 123 2.63 1.29 8.73
N SER A 124 2.31 2.41 9.35
CA SER A 124 1.82 2.45 10.73
C SER A 124 0.67 3.43 10.83
N PHE A 125 -0.32 3.12 11.67
CA PHE A 125 -1.49 3.96 11.81
C PHE A 125 -2.07 3.95 13.22
N ILE A 126 -2.88 4.97 13.51
CA ILE A 126 -3.68 5.04 14.72
C ILE A 126 -5.15 5.19 14.32
N VAL A 127 -5.98 4.32 14.90
CA VAL A 127 -7.43 4.39 14.82
C VAL A 127 -8.05 4.55 16.20
N MET A 128 -9.20 5.21 16.26
CA MET A 128 -9.89 5.50 17.52
C MET A 128 -11.36 5.13 17.41
N LYS A 129 -11.88 4.52 18.47
CA LYS A 129 -13.28 4.15 18.57
C LYS A 129 -14.16 5.40 18.71
N CYS A 130 -15.18 5.48 17.88
CA CYS A 130 -16.09 6.62 17.84
C CYS A 130 -17.51 6.20 17.41
N HIS A 131 -18.43 7.15 17.53
CA HIS A 131 -19.82 7.01 17.13
C HIS A 131 -20.12 7.91 15.94
N PHE A 132 -20.85 7.37 14.98
CA PHE A 132 -21.45 8.09 13.87
C PHE A 132 -22.90 7.65 13.74
N ARG A 133 -23.84 8.58 13.97
CA ARG A 133 -25.28 8.25 14.04
C ARG A 133 -25.53 7.13 15.06
N ASP A 134 -26.13 6.04 14.64
CA ASP A 134 -26.44 4.85 15.44
C ASP A 134 -25.34 3.78 15.42
N GLN A 135 -24.22 4.04 14.73
CA GLN A 135 -23.12 3.08 14.58
C GLN A 135 -21.93 3.41 15.47
N THR A 136 -21.29 2.36 15.97
CA THR A 136 -19.98 2.43 16.65
C THR A 136 -18.95 1.82 15.74
N GLY A 137 -17.88 2.55 15.48
CA GLY A 137 -16.80 2.14 14.58
C GLY A 137 -15.49 2.80 14.96
N PHE A 138 -14.55 2.84 14.02
CA PHE A 138 -13.22 3.38 14.21
C PHE A 138 -12.91 4.43 13.15
N TYR A 139 -12.32 5.55 13.57
CA TYR A 139 -11.82 6.59 12.69
C TYR A 139 -10.30 6.51 12.59
N CYS A 140 -9.78 6.49 11.36
CA CYS A 140 -8.35 6.55 11.09
C CYS A 140 -7.90 8.02 11.02
N SER A 141 -7.12 8.45 12.01
CA SER A 141 -6.66 9.84 12.11
C SER A 141 -5.32 10.09 11.43
N HIS A 142 -4.42 9.11 11.51
CA HIS A 142 -3.05 9.21 11.00
C HIS A 142 -2.61 7.89 10.38
N VAL A 143 -1.97 7.98 9.21
CA VAL A 143 -1.26 6.87 8.58
C VAL A 143 0.11 7.35 8.11
N PHE A 144 1.16 6.69 8.57
CA PHE A 144 2.53 6.89 8.14
C PHE A 144 2.91 5.76 7.19
N HIS A 145 3.49 6.11 6.05
CA HIS A 145 3.68 5.17 4.95
C HIS A 145 4.92 5.54 4.15
N ASN A 146 5.60 4.58 3.53
CA ASN A 146 6.80 4.85 2.73
C ASN A 146 6.68 4.47 1.23
N GLY A 147 5.66 3.71 0.82
CA GLY A 147 5.33 3.46 -0.59
C GLY A 147 4.55 4.61 -1.27
N PRO A 148 5.08 5.29 -2.30
CA PRO A 148 4.46 6.48 -2.89
C PRO A 148 3.13 6.20 -3.62
N ALA A 149 3.01 5.07 -4.35
CA ALA A 149 1.78 4.69 -5.05
C ALA A 149 0.63 4.43 -4.06
N GLY A 150 0.91 3.70 -2.98
CA GLY A 150 -0.06 3.44 -1.90
C GLY A 150 -0.48 4.70 -1.14
N ILE A 151 0.40 5.70 -1.02
CA ILE A 151 0.06 7.02 -0.47
C ILE A 151 -0.94 7.73 -1.38
N ALA A 152 -0.64 7.85 -2.67
CA ALA A 152 -1.50 8.53 -3.63
C ALA A 152 -2.88 7.86 -3.72
N ALA A 153 -2.92 6.55 -3.98
CA ALA A 153 -4.16 5.78 -4.08
C ALA A 153 -4.99 5.88 -2.79
N GLY A 154 -4.37 5.70 -1.63
CA GLY A 154 -5.07 5.77 -0.34
C GLY A 154 -5.74 7.12 -0.08
N ARG A 155 -5.06 8.21 -0.45
CA ARG A 155 -5.57 9.59 -0.27
C ARG A 155 -6.65 9.92 -1.30
N GLU A 156 -6.42 9.59 -2.56
CA GLU A 156 -7.28 9.99 -3.68
C GLU A 156 -8.53 9.12 -3.82
N ILE A 157 -8.48 7.83 -3.46
CA ILE A 157 -9.65 6.94 -3.49
C ILE A 157 -10.44 7.09 -2.18
N TYR A 158 -9.83 6.81 -1.04
CA TYR A 158 -10.53 6.63 0.25
C TYR A 158 -10.43 7.82 1.20
N GLY A 159 -9.54 8.78 0.96
CA GLY A 159 -9.24 9.82 1.94
C GLY A 159 -8.45 9.33 3.15
N THR A 160 -7.70 8.23 3.01
CA THR A 160 -6.80 7.76 4.08
C THR A 160 -5.77 8.87 4.36
N PRO A 161 -5.54 9.28 5.63
CA PRO A 161 -4.66 10.39 5.98
C PRO A 161 -3.17 10.00 5.91
N LYS A 162 -2.75 9.45 4.77
CA LYS A 162 -1.38 8.99 4.53
C LYS A 162 -0.44 10.19 4.37
N VAL A 163 0.67 10.12 5.08
CA VAL A 163 1.84 10.98 4.92
C VAL A 163 3.09 10.13 4.74
N TYR A 164 4.05 10.64 3.95
CA TYR A 164 5.34 9.98 3.81
C TYR A 164 6.13 10.05 5.13
N ALA A 165 6.65 8.91 5.57
CA ALA A 165 7.48 8.78 6.76
C ALA A 165 8.57 7.73 6.55
N ASP A 166 9.61 7.79 7.37
CA ASP A 166 10.59 6.72 7.47
C ASP A 166 10.05 5.68 8.46
N LEU A 167 9.95 4.42 8.00
CA LEU A 167 9.51 3.30 8.81
C LEU A 167 10.58 2.22 8.85
N LYS A 168 10.66 1.55 9.99
CA LYS A 168 11.45 0.33 10.15
C LYS A 168 10.62 -0.69 10.92
N VAL A 169 10.33 -1.80 10.28
CA VAL A 169 9.70 -2.96 10.92
C VAL A 169 10.79 -3.99 11.21
N THR A 170 10.91 -4.41 12.46
CA THR A 170 11.85 -5.44 12.89
C THR A 170 11.08 -6.58 13.53
N HIS A 171 11.36 -7.80 13.07
CA HIS A 171 10.90 -9.03 13.69
C HIS A 171 12.06 -9.66 14.45
N ALA A 172 11.89 -9.91 15.75
CA ALA A 172 12.92 -10.52 16.60
C ALA A 172 12.27 -11.50 17.59
N ASP A 173 12.71 -12.75 17.57
CA ASP A 173 12.13 -13.85 18.37
C ASP A 173 10.60 -13.95 18.20
N ARG A 174 9.86 -13.61 19.27
CA ARG A 174 8.40 -13.58 19.31
C ARG A 174 7.87 -12.15 19.39
N SER A 175 8.60 -11.19 18.83
CA SER A 175 8.25 -9.78 18.87
C SER A 175 8.31 -9.11 17.51
N MET A 176 7.47 -8.09 17.35
CA MET A 176 7.50 -7.17 16.22
C MET A 176 7.62 -5.76 16.79
N MET A 177 8.45 -4.95 16.13
CA MET A 177 8.63 -3.54 16.46
C MET A 177 8.51 -2.72 15.19
N THR A 178 7.67 -1.69 15.23
CA THR A 178 7.52 -0.71 14.15
C THR A 178 7.96 0.65 14.67
N GLU A 179 9.05 1.18 14.12
CA GLU A 179 9.61 2.49 14.43
C GLU A 179 9.23 3.47 13.31
N THR A 180 8.58 4.59 13.65
CA THR A 180 8.09 5.59 12.68
C THR A 180 8.66 6.97 12.97
N SER A 181 9.29 7.58 11.96
CA SER A 181 9.85 8.92 12.00
C SER A 181 9.24 9.80 10.92
N TYR A 182 8.69 10.95 11.30
CA TYR A 182 8.07 11.88 10.36
C TYR A 182 8.92 13.14 10.19
N GLY A 183 9.69 13.18 9.09
CA GLY A 183 10.65 14.26 8.85
C GLY A 183 11.85 14.21 9.80
N GLY A 184 12.34 13.01 10.08
CA GLY A 184 13.49 12.80 10.98
C GLY A 184 13.19 12.85 12.47
N VAL A 185 11.92 13.07 12.86
CA VAL A 185 11.48 13.08 14.27
C VAL A 185 10.67 11.83 14.58
N PRO A 186 11.04 11.03 15.59
CA PRO A 186 10.23 9.89 16.05
C PRO A 186 8.85 10.35 16.52
N VAL A 187 7.80 9.78 15.94
CA VAL A 187 6.40 10.13 16.27
C VAL A 187 5.61 8.94 16.79
N LEU A 188 5.98 7.71 16.42
CA LEU A 188 5.28 6.51 16.84
C LEU A 188 6.26 5.31 16.86
N THR A 189 6.35 4.67 18.02
CA THR A 189 6.97 3.34 18.14
C THR A 189 5.91 2.39 18.68
N ILE A 190 5.76 1.23 18.05
CA ILE A 190 4.83 0.18 18.47
C ILE A 190 5.64 -1.09 18.65
N ALA A 191 5.60 -1.68 19.84
CA ALA A 191 6.27 -2.94 20.13
C ALA A 191 5.26 -3.93 20.70
N SER A 192 5.21 -5.13 20.14
CA SER A 192 4.37 -6.22 20.65
C SER A 192 5.12 -7.53 20.68
N SER A 193 4.67 -8.43 21.56
CA SER A 193 5.15 -9.79 21.69
C SER A 193 4.00 -10.77 21.65
N VAL A 194 4.25 -11.94 21.07
CA VAL A 194 3.35 -13.09 21.10
C VAL A 194 3.54 -13.86 22.42
N GLU A 195 2.45 -14.19 23.10
CA GLU A 195 2.48 -15.03 24.30
C GLU A 195 2.74 -16.51 23.94
N ALA A 196 3.29 -17.27 24.89
CA ALA A 196 4.06 -18.49 24.63
C ALA A 196 3.30 -19.71 24.08
N ASP A 197 1.99 -19.64 23.94
CA ASP A 197 1.14 -20.78 23.56
C ASP A 197 0.79 -20.82 22.06
N ALA A 198 1.38 -19.94 21.24
CA ALA A 198 1.29 -20.02 19.78
C ALA A 198 2.29 -21.09 19.25
N PRO A 199 1.85 -22.14 18.54
CA PRO A 199 2.77 -23.16 18.02
C PRO A 199 3.78 -22.53 17.06
N GLN A 200 5.07 -22.62 17.40
CA GLN A 200 6.10 -22.71 16.38
C GLN A 200 5.95 -24.06 15.71
N ASP A 201 5.98 -24.05 14.38
CA ASP A 201 6.04 -25.19 13.48
C ASP A 201 6.82 -26.39 14.06
N THR A 202 6.10 -27.29 14.73
CA THR A 202 6.59 -28.61 15.12
C THR A 202 5.46 -29.59 14.82
N GLY A 203 5.63 -30.41 13.77
CA GLY A 203 4.66 -31.41 13.33
C GLY A 203 4.32 -32.47 14.38
N ALA A 204 3.54 -32.10 15.38
CA ALA A 204 3.05 -32.96 16.45
C ALA A 204 1.55 -32.69 16.71
N SER A 205 0.77 -33.76 16.55
CA SER A 205 -0.63 -34.01 16.94
C SER A 205 -1.52 -32.83 17.34
N HIS A 206 -2.56 -32.61 16.54
CA HIS A 206 -3.85 -32.03 16.94
C HIS A 206 -4.33 -32.67 18.25
N ASP A 207 -4.61 -31.85 19.28
CA ASP A 207 -5.57 -32.11 20.38
C ASP A 207 -5.43 -31.13 21.59
N ALA A 208 -4.61 -30.07 21.51
CA ALA A 208 -4.67 -28.97 22.48
C ALA A 208 -5.68 -27.89 22.02
N PRO A 209 -6.58 -27.40 22.88
CA PRO A 209 -7.46 -26.28 22.53
C PRO A 209 -6.63 -25.00 22.46
N HIS A 210 -6.48 -24.44 21.26
CA HIS A 210 -5.89 -23.13 21.03
C HIS A 210 -6.95 -22.05 21.28
N ASP A 211 -6.73 -21.17 22.26
CA ASP A 211 -7.73 -20.17 22.71
C ASP A 211 -7.69 -18.85 21.90
N ALA A 212 -6.60 -18.56 21.19
CA ALA A 212 -6.51 -17.40 20.31
C ALA A 212 -7.13 -17.71 18.94
N SER A 213 -8.41 -17.41 18.80
CA SER A 213 -9.10 -17.35 17.51
C SER A 213 -9.23 -15.90 17.03
N GLN A 214 -9.44 -15.67 15.74
CA GLN A 214 -9.66 -14.31 15.21
C GLN A 214 -10.83 -13.59 15.91
N ASP A 215 -11.78 -14.37 16.42
CA ASP A 215 -12.96 -13.88 17.15
C ASP A 215 -12.59 -13.20 18.48
N THR A 216 -11.37 -13.40 19.00
CA THR A 216 -10.91 -12.71 20.23
C THR A 216 -10.45 -11.28 19.96
N MET A 217 -10.08 -10.93 18.72
CA MET A 217 -9.70 -9.57 18.38
C MET A 217 -10.95 -8.70 18.17
N PRO A 218 -11.07 -7.55 18.84
CA PRO A 218 -12.15 -6.62 18.57
C PRO A 218 -12.17 -6.19 17.10
N ALA A 219 -13.33 -6.32 16.44
CA ALA A 219 -13.51 -5.84 15.08
C ALA A 219 -13.28 -4.33 15.00
N LEU A 220 -12.52 -3.89 14.00
CA LEU A 220 -12.20 -2.47 13.75
C LEU A 220 -13.17 -1.83 12.75
N THR A 221 -14.37 -2.41 12.59
CA THR A 221 -15.40 -1.98 11.66
C THR A 221 -16.65 -1.46 12.40
N PRO A 222 -17.38 -0.47 11.84
CA PRO A 222 -17.08 0.24 10.60
C PRO A 222 -15.79 1.07 10.63
N ALA A 223 -15.10 1.19 9.48
CA ALA A 223 -13.78 1.82 9.39
C ALA A 223 -13.83 3.12 8.59
N TRP A 224 -13.85 4.27 9.28
CA TRP A 224 -14.07 5.58 8.69
C TRP A 224 -12.80 6.37 8.40
N ARG A 225 -12.83 7.13 7.30
CA ARG A 225 -11.79 8.09 6.86
C ARG A 225 -12.43 9.39 6.39
N LEU A 226 -11.74 10.51 6.54
CA LEU A 226 -12.20 11.80 6.05
C LEU A 226 -11.45 12.16 4.75
N LYS A 227 -12.15 12.07 3.63
CA LYS A 227 -11.64 12.47 2.32
C LYS A 227 -11.83 13.96 2.10
N ILE A 228 -10.73 14.68 1.91
CA ILE A 228 -10.73 16.12 1.60
C ILE A 228 -9.84 16.38 0.39
N ILE A 229 -10.41 17.00 -0.65
CA ILE A 229 -9.66 17.50 -1.81
C ILE A 229 -9.90 19.01 -1.92
N PRO A 230 -8.85 19.86 -1.92
CA PRO A 230 -9.01 21.30 -2.01
C PRO A 230 -9.44 21.75 -3.41
N ARG A 231 -10.05 22.94 -3.49
CA ARG A 231 -10.24 23.64 -4.76
C ARG A 231 -8.93 24.25 -5.25
N ALA A 232 -8.80 24.40 -6.56
CA ALA A 232 -7.68 25.14 -7.18
C ALA A 232 -7.96 26.64 -7.34
N ASP A 233 -9.23 27.06 -7.37
CA ASP A 233 -9.67 28.42 -7.70
C ASP A 233 -10.04 29.27 -6.47
N GLY A 234 -9.77 28.79 -5.25
CA GLY A 234 -10.05 29.52 -4.03
C GLY A 234 -9.90 28.68 -2.76
N PRO A 235 -10.12 29.28 -1.58
CA PRO A 235 -10.08 28.56 -0.31
C PRO A 235 -11.23 27.55 -0.20
N GLY A 236 -10.98 26.45 0.50
CA GLY A 236 -11.98 25.43 0.83
C GLY A 236 -11.91 24.15 -0.01
N PRO A 237 -12.70 23.13 0.35
CA PRO A 237 -12.70 21.84 -0.32
C PRO A 237 -13.56 21.83 -1.60
N ALA A 238 -13.06 21.20 -2.65
CA ALA A 238 -13.85 20.73 -3.78
C ALA A 238 -14.64 19.46 -3.42
N LEU A 239 -14.10 18.66 -2.50
CA LEU A 239 -14.72 17.46 -1.96
C LEU A 239 -14.40 17.36 -0.47
N LYS A 240 -15.41 17.07 0.35
CA LYS A 240 -15.26 16.76 1.78
C LYS A 240 -16.28 15.69 2.17
N GLN A 241 -15.83 14.47 2.39
CA GLN A 241 -16.68 13.30 2.55
C GLN A 241 -16.16 12.36 3.64
N LEU A 242 -17.07 11.80 4.44
CA LEU A 242 -16.78 10.67 5.31
C LEU A 242 -16.95 9.38 4.50
N ILE A 243 -15.88 8.59 4.46
CA ILE A 243 -15.79 7.34 3.68
C ILE A 243 -15.77 6.17 4.65
N ASP A 244 -16.60 5.17 4.39
CA ASP A 244 -16.67 3.90 5.11
C ASP A 244 -15.98 2.81 4.28
N CYS A 245 -14.87 2.30 4.81
CA CYS A 245 -14.04 1.28 4.18
C CYS A 245 -14.30 -0.13 4.72
N THR A 246 -15.43 -0.36 5.40
CA THR A 246 -15.75 -1.70 5.94
C THR A 246 -15.72 -2.80 4.88
N GLU A 247 -16.18 -2.50 3.67
CA GLU A 247 -16.32 -3.47 2.58
C GLU A 247 -15.16 -3.44 1.56
N THR A 248 -14.08 -2.70 1.87
CA THR A 248 -12.92 -2.62 0.96
C THR A 248 -12.12 -3.91 1.00
N THR A 249 -11.90 -4.49 2.17
CA THR A 249 -11.12 -5.71 2.33
C THR A 249 -11.99 -6.93 2.03
N ARG A 250 -11.58 -7.74 1.05
CA ARG A 250 -12.29 -8.94 0.59
C ARG A 250 -11.31 -10.10 0.41
N ASP A 251 -11.86 -11.30 0.21
CA ASP A 251 -11.09 -12.51 -0.08
C ASP A 251 -9.95 -12.75 0.93
N VAL A 252 -10.25 -12.51 2.22
CA VAL A 252 -9.26 -12.59 3.28
C VAL A 252 -8.89 -14.06 3.54
N GLU A 253 -7.60 -14.35 3.38
CA GLU A 253 -6.97 -15.60 3.80
C GLU A 253 -6.01 -15.28 4.94
N VAL A 254 -6.23 -15.88 6.11
CA VAL A 254 -5.35 -15.68 7.28
C VAL A 254 -4.40 -16.86 7.39
N HIS A 255 -3.10 -16.54 7.32
CA HIS A 255 -2.00 -17.48 7.33
C HIS A 255 -1.48 -17.75 8.75
N ALA A 256 -1.48 -16.70 9.58
CA ALA A 256 -1.09 -16.80 10.98
C ALA A 256 -1.87 -15.80 11.83
N PHE A 257 -2.15 -16.17 13.08
CA PHE A 257 -2.78 -15.31 14.05
C PHE A 257 -2.26 -15.62 15.45
N ALA A 258 -1.95 -14.60 16.24
CA ALA A 258 -1.53 -14.76 17.62
C ALA A 258 -1.91 -13.55 18.48
N GLN A 259 -2.18 -13.81 19.75
CA GLN A 259 -2.42 -12.78 20.76
C GLN A 259 -1.18 -12.60 21.65
N GLY A 260 -1.06 -11.43 22.25
CA GLY A 260 -0.10 -11.18 23.31
C GLY A 260 -0.21 -9.78 23.88
N LYS A 261 0.93 -9.14 24.16
CA LYS A 261 1.00 -7.83 24.82
C LYS A 261 1.82 -6.86 23.99
N GLY A 262 1.53 -5.57 24.15
CA GLY A 262 2.27 -4.53 23.45
C GLY A 262 2.25 -3.20 24.17
N THR A 263 3.15 -2.33 23.75
CA THR A 263 3.28 -0.96 24.25
C THR A 263 3.55 -0.02 23.10
N ILE A 264 3.27 1.26 23.31
CA ILE A 264 3.54 2.31 22.33
C ILE A 264 4.31 3.47 22.97
N VAL A 265 5.09 4.16 22.14
CA VAL A 265 5.68 5.46 22.47
C VAL A 265 5.17 6.46 21.44
N LEU A 266 4.54 7.53 21.94
CA LEU A 266 3.96 8.59 21.13
C LEU A 266 4.83 9.85 21.23
N GLY A 267 5.17 10.41 20.08
CA GLY A 267 5.99 11.61 19.95
C GLY A 267 5.24 12.79 19.35
N ALA A 268 5.96 13.92 19.27
CA ALA A 268 5.48 15.15 18.66
C ALA A 268 6.53 15.73 17.72
N SER A 269 6.07 16.18 16.56
CA SER A 269 6.79 17.01 15.60
C SER A 269 5.98 18.29 15.36
N LEU A 270 6.59 19.29 14.70
CA LEU A 270 5.87 20.51 14.31
C LEU A 270 4.67 20.26 13.37
N ARG A 271 4.59 19.07 12.78
CA ARG A 271 3.57 18.71 11.77
C ARG A 271 2.60 17.64 12.25
N CYS A 272 2.84 17.02 13.40
CA CYS A 272 2.05 15.92 13.94
C CYS A 272 2.37 15.75 15.42
N ASP A 273 1.38 15.83 16.28
CA ASP A 273 1.50 15.60 17.73
C ASP A 273 0.53 14.50 18.14
N LEU A 274 1.08 13.34 18.50
CA LEU A 274 0.31 12.19 18.98
C LEU A 274 0.29 12.09 20.50
N THR A 275 1.07 12.92 21.21
CA THR A 275 1.21 12.84 22.67
C THR A 275 -0.10 13.02 23.46
N PRO A 276 -1.15 13.72 22.98
CA PRO A 276 -2.41 13.77 23.70
C PRO A 276 -3.11 12.40 23.79
N LEU A 277 -2.77 11.44 22.92
CA LEU A 277 -3.27 10.06 22.96
C LEU A 277 -2.44 9.15 23.89
N ALA A 278 -1.64 9.72 24.81
CA ALA A 278 -0.85 8.94 25.76
C ALA A 278 -1.70 7.85 26.44
N PRO A 279 -1.24 6.57 26.42
CA PRO A 279 -1.99 5.47 27.02
C PRO A 279 -2.23 5.66 28.52
N LEU A 280 -3.49 5.55 28.93
CA LEU A 280 -3.91 5.42 30.33
C LEU A 280 -3.86 3.96 30.79
N GLU A 281 -4.21 3.05 29.89
CA GLU A 281 -4.24 1.61 30.11
C GLU A 281 -3.97 0.89 28.78
N TYR A 282 -3.35 -0.29 28.83
CA TYR A 282 -3.14 -1.16 27.69
C TYR A 282 -4.11 -2.33 27.70
N GLY A 283 -4.66 -2.64 26.53
CA GLY A 283 -5.37 -3.89 26.27
C GLY A 283 -4.42 -4.95 25.73
N ASP A 284 -4.97 -5.87 24.95
CA ASP A 284 -4.19 -6.90 24.28
C ASP A 284 -3.48 -6.39 23.02
N ALA A 285 -2.49 -7.15 22.59
CA ALA A 285 -1.89 -7.02 21.27
C ALA A 285 -2.20 -8.25 20.41
N PHE A 286 -2.25 -8.07 19.10
CA PHE A 286 -2.51 -9.13 18.14
C PHE A 286 -1.53 -9.05 16.99
N HIS A 287 -1.11 -10.21 16.51
CA HIS A 287 -0.32 -10.37 15.30
C HIS A 287 -1.13 -11.16 14.29
N MET A 288 -1.11 -10.73 13.03
CA MET A 288 -1.83 -11.41 11.97
C MET A 288 -1.00 -11.39 10.69
N GLU A 289 -0.85 -12.53 10.04
CA GLU A 289 -0.39 -12.61 8.66
C GLU A 289 -1.56 -12.99 7.77
N SER A 290 -1.83 -12.20 6.73
CA SER A 290 -2.96 -12.46 5.83
C SER A 290 -2.72 -11.99 4.40
N SER A 291 -3.48 -12.55 3.46
CA SER A 291 -3.61 -12.07 2.09
C SER A 291 -5.05 -11.66 1.84
N TYR A 292 -5.26 -10.62 1.04
CA TYR A 292 -6.59 -10.07 0.78
C TYR A 292 -6.61 -9.22 -0.48
N SER A 293 -7.80 -8.93 -0.97
CA SER A 293 -8.03 -7.91 -2.00
C SER A 293 -8.61 -6.64 -1.39
N GLU A 294 -8.21 -5.48 -1.91
CA GLU A 294 -8.72 -4.16 -1.53
C GLU A 294 -9.54 -3.58 -2.69
N GLY A 295 -10.84 -3.43 -2.48
CA GLY A 295 -11.80 -2.84 -3.42
C GLY A 295 -12.30 -1.47 -2.98
N TYR A 296 -13.38 -1.01 -3.62
CA TYR A 296 -13.94 0.32 -3.38
C TYR A 296 -14.65 0.46 -2.02
N ALA A 297 -14.71 1.70 -1.55
CA ALA A 297 -15.39 2.11 -0.33
C ALA A 297 -16.71 2.83 -0.62
N ARG A 298 -17.47 3.14 0.44
CA ARG A 298 -18.75 3.86 0.34
C ARG A 298 -18.65 5.26 0.94
N VAL A 299 -19.21 6.26 0.27
CA VAL A 299 -19.45 7.59 0.87
C VAL A 299 -20.65 7.47 1.81
N VAL A 300 -20.49 7.82 3.09
CA VAL A 300 -21.56 7.73 4.12
C VAL A 300 -22.04 9.09 4.62
N TYR A 301 -21.28 10.15 4.35
CA TYR A 301 -21.65 11.52 4.68
C TYR A 301 -20.91 12.50 3.75
N ASP A 302 -21.65 13.42 3.12
CA ASP A 302 -21.06 14.46 2.26
C ASP A 302 -21.31 15.84 2.88
N TYR A 303 -20.23 16.43 3.42
CA TYR A 303 -20.24 17.69 4.16
C TYR A 303 -20.62 18.91 3.31
N LEU A 304 -20.55 18.80 1.97
CA LEU A 304 -20.92 19.90 1.08
C LEU A 304 -22.40 19.88 0.70
N SER A 305 -23.05 18.73 0.87
CA SER A 305 -24.49 18.56 0.63
C SER A 305 -25.32 18.59 1.92
N GLU A 306 -24.74 18.10 3.03
CA GLU A 306 -25.40 17.98 4.32
C GLU A 306 -25.31 19.31 5.09
N LYS A 307 -26.33 19.59 5.91
CA LYS A 307 -26.28 20.74 6.82
C LYS A 307 -25.51 20.37 8.10
N PRO A 308 -24.71 21.29 8.67
CA PRO A 308 -24.06 21.11 9.96
C PRO A 308 -25.07 20.81 11.08
#